data_AF-A0A8H4TK69-F1
#
_entry.id   AF-A0A8H4TK69-F1
#
_cell.length_a   1.000
_cell.length_b   1.000
_cell.length_c   1.000
_cell.angle_alpha   90.00
_cell.angle_beta   90.00
_cell.angle_gamma   90.00
#
_symmetry.space_group_name_H-M   'P 1'
#
loop_
_entity.id
_entity.type
_entity.pdbx_description
1 polymer ?
#
loop_
_entity_poly.entity_id
_entity_poly.type
_entity_poly.pdbx_seq_one_letter_code
_entity_poly.pdbx_strand_id
1 'polypeptide(L)'
;MRLNSVVILSLLGLATASPMPADSSSAVDAEFQFDRDILEADYKLALEKIEADPHLAKRLNTQSSSNVAFGQAIYAAGEATYKQVKAISNWNKAREQFVKGVTQIMMDHNPDPKTAVAAICYNKKYGIKDPKNIYGLRSEDLSIWPAKTDYDCFYMGRGNAFWSQGDGGSINLWTRWQGGACRFDKSSDLYC
;
A
#
# COMPACT_ATOMS: atom_id res chain seq x y z
N MET A 1 -0.79 -76.94 46.36
CA MET A 1 -1.46 -75.78 45.75
C MET A 1 -0.45 -74.65 45.65
N ARG A 2 -0.02 -74.30 44.43
CA ARG A 2 0.97 -73.25 44.16
C ARG A 2 0.28 -72.19 43.29
N LEU A 3 0.25 -70.95 43.78
CA LEU A 3 -0.25 -69.79 43.05
C LEU A 3 0.79 -69.37 42.01
N ASN A 4 0.38 -69.29 40.74
CA ASN A 4 1.16 -68.65 39.68
C ASN A 4 0.74 -67.18 39.58
N SER A 5 1.72 -66.29 39.74
CA SER A 5 1.59 -64.85 39.47
C SER A 5 1.52 -64.59 37.96
N VAL A 6 0.53 -63.80 37.53
CA VAL A 6 0.41 -63.29 36.16
C VAL A 6 1.06 -61.92 36.10
N VAL A 7 2.06 -61.75 35.24
CA VAL A 7 2.71 -60.46 34.93
C VAL A 7 1.97 -59.84 33.75
N ILE A 8 1.42 -58.65 33.92
CA ILE A 8 0.79 -57.85 32.85
C ILE A 8 1.88 -56.99 32.21
N LEU A 9 2.21 -57.28 30.95
CA LEU A 9 3.14 -56.51 30.13
C LEU A 9 2.39 -55.36 29.44
N SER A 10 2.67 -54.12 29.86
CA SER A 10 2.14 -52.91 29.22
C SER A 10 2.81 -52.67 27.86
N LEU A 11 2.04 -52.73 26.78
CA LEU A 11 2.47 -52.33 25.44
C LEU A 11 2.48 -50.79 25.34
N LEU A 12 3.68 -50.20 25.32
CA LEU A 12 3.91 -48.83 24.87
C LEU A 12 3.82 -48.80 23.34
N GLY A 13 2.73 -48.21 22.82
CA GLY A 13 2.61 -47.87 21.41
C GLY A 13 3.52 -46.70 21.07
N LEU A 14 4.56 -46.96 20.28
CA LEU A 14 5.36 -45.94 19.61
C LEU A 14 4.59 -45.44 18.39
N ALA A 15 3.96 -44.27 18.49
CA ALA A 15 3.47 -43.55 17.33
C ALA A 15 4.69 -43.02 16.54
N THR A 16 5.00 -43.67 15.42
CA THR A 16 5.94 -43.13 14.44
C THR A 16 5.21 -42.04 13.66
N ALA A 17 5.44 -40.78 14.02
CA ALA A 17 5.02 -39.67 13.18
C ALA A 17 5.79 -39.78 11.86
N SER A 18 5.08 -40.10 10.78
CA SER A 18 5.64 -40.02 9.43
C SER A 18 6.10 -38.58 9.20
N PRO A 19 7.32 -38.34 8.70
CA PRO A 19 7.72 -36.98 8.32
C PRO A 19 6.78 -36.54 7.19
N MET A 20 5.97 -35.52 7.45
CA MET A 20 5.28 -34.80 6.39
C MET A 20 6.35 -34.26 5.44
N PRO A 21 6.14 -34.31 4.11
CA PRO A 21 7.02 -33.63 3.18
C PRO A 21 7.07 -32.16 3.60
N ALA A 22 8.27 -31.69 3.95
CA ALA A 22 8.52 -30.29 4.14
C ALA A 22 8.13 -29.58 2.85
N ASP A 23 7.07 -28.78 2.92
CA ASP A 23 6.74 -27.81 1.90
C ASP A 23 7.98 -26.94 1.74
N SER A 24 8.72 -27.17 0.65
CA SER A 24 9.86 -26.36 0.25
C SER A 24 9.33 -25.04 -0.29
N SER A 25 8.80 -24.20 0.58
CA SER A 25 8.62 -22.77 0.34
C SER A 25 9.60 -21.97 1.17
N SER A 26 10.85 -22.41 1.20
CA SER A 26 11.99 -21.57 1.60
C SER A 26 12.40 -20.67 0.42
N ALA A 27 11.43 -19.94 -0.14
CA ALA A 27 11.74 -18.63 -0.71
C ALA A 27 11.78 -17.67 0.48
N VAL A 28 12.95 -17.61 1.10
CA VAL A 28 13.43 -16.50 1.92
C VAL A 28 12.65 -15.21 1.64
N ASP A 29 12.17 -14.56 2.71
CA ASP A 29 11.77 -13.16 2.74
C ASP A 29 12.94 -12.29 2.27
N ALA A 30 13.23 -12.30 0.97
CA ALA A 30 14.02 -11.25 0.36
C ALA A 30 13.26 -9.97 0.64
N GLU A 31 13.91 -9.04 1.34
CA GLU A 31 13.35 -7.73 1.59
C GLU A 31 12.98 -7.12 0.24
N PHE A 32 11.67 -7.01 -0.04
CA PHE A 32 11.20 -6.41 -1.27
C PHE A 32 11.78 -5.00 -1.37
N GLN A 33 12.55 -4.75 -2.41
CA GLN A 33 13.09 -3.44 -2.73
C GLN A 33 12.57 -3.05 -4.10
N PHE A 34 12.09 -1.81 -4.20
CA PHE A 34 11.72 -1.24 -5.48
C PHE A 34 12.97 -1.09 -6.36
N ASP A 35 12.90 -1.58 -7.59
CA ASP A 35 13.85 -1.18 -8.62
C ASP A 35 13.50 0.26 -9.01
N ARG A 36 14.31 1.22 -8.57
CA ARG A 36 14.02 2.65 -8.73
C ARG A 36 14.07 3.08 -10.19
N ASP A 37 14.93 2.46 -11.01
CA ASP A 37 15.06 2.81 -12.43
C ASP A 37 13.85 2.29 -13.22
N ILE A 38 13.41 1.06 -12.95
CA ILE A 38 12.17 0.52 -13.52
C ILE A 38 10.97 1.34 -13.04
N LEU A 39 10.94 1.73 -11.76
CA LEU A 39 9.84 2.54 -11.20
C LEU A 39 9.70 3.88 -11.93
N GLU A 40 10.82 4.56 -12.14
CA GLU A 40 10.87 5.84 -12.84
C GLU A 40 10.49 5.70 -14.32
N ALA A 41 10.95 4.64 -14.98
CA ALA A 41 10.57 4.34 -16.36
C ALA A 41 9.07 4.06 -16.50
N ASP A 42 8.51 3.26 -15.59
CA ASP A 42 7.08 2.95 -15.57
C ASP A 42 6.22 4.16 -15.24
N TYR A 43 6.71 5.06 -14.37
CA TYR A 43 6.05 6.33 -14.09
C TYR A 43 5.96 7.21 -15.34
N LYS A 44 7.07 7.39 -16.07
CA LYS A 44 7.10 8.14 -17.33
C LYS A 44 6.19 7.52 -18.39
N LEU A 45 6.24 6.20 -18.55
CA LEU A 45 5.36 5.49 -19.48
C LEU A 45 3.87 5.67 -19.13
N ALA A 46 3.53 5.74 -17.84
CA ALA A 46 2.16 6.02 -17.42
C ALA A 46 1.74 7.46 -17.75
N LEU A 47 2.64 8.44 -17.67
CA LEU A 47 2.38 9.81 -18.13
C LEU A 47 2.17 9.87 -19.65
N GLU A 48 3.04 9.22 -20.44
CA GLU A 48 2.88 9.13 -21.90
C GLU A 48 1.54 8.50 -22.30
N LYS A 49 1.11 7.46 -21.56
CA LYS A 49 -0.20 6.84 -21.75
C LYS A 49 -1.36 7.82 -21.50
N ILE A 50 -1.23 8.72 -20.53
CA ILE A 50 -2.23 9.76 -20.30
C ILE A 50 -2.30 10.72 -21.49
N GLU A 51 -1.16 11.14 -22.02
CA GLU A 51 -1.09 12.05 -23.17
C GLU A 51 -1.64 11.41 -24.45
N ALA A 52 -1.39 10.11 -24.63
CA ALA A 52 -1.83 9.36 -25.80
C ALA A 52 -3.32 8.96 -25.77
N ASP A 53 -3.98 8.96 -24.61
CA ASP A 53 -5.38 8.56 -24.44
C ASP A 53 -6.24 9.76 -23.99
N PRO A 54 -6.99 10.41 -24.91
CA PRO A 54 -7.85 11.55 -24.59
C PRO A 54 -8.96 11.21 -23.58
N HIS A 55 -9.41 9.95 -23.50
CA HIS A 55 -10.41 9.54 -22.53
C HIS A 55 -9.80 9.44 -21.14
N LEU A 56 -8.59 8.87 -21.03
CA LEU A 56 -7.84 8.87 -19.78
C LEU A 56 -7.51 10.30 -19.33
N ALA A 57 -6.98 11.14 -20.21
CA ALA A 57 -6.73 12.56 -19.93
C ALA A 57 -7.99 13.27 -19.43
N LYS A 58 -9.14 13.06 -20.09
CA LYS A 58 -10.42 13.62 -19.66
C LYS A 58 -10.86 13.15 -18.28
N ARG A 59 -10.64 11.87 -17.93
CA ARG A 59 -10.96 11.33 -16.58
C ARG A 59 -10.07 11.93 -15.50
N LEU A 60 -8.80 12.18 -15.81
CA LEU A 60 -7.83 12.76 -14.86
C LEU A 60 -7.97 14.28 -14.74
N ASN A 61 -8.62 14.93 -15.70
CA ASN A 61 -8.99 16.33 -15.65
C ASN A 61 -10.17 16.55 -14.68
N THR A 62 -9.87 16.51 -13.37
CA THR A 62 -10.84 16.80 -12.32
C THR A 62 -11.20 18.29 -12.34
N GLN A 63 -12.45 18.65 -11.99
CA GLN A 63 -13.05 19.99 -12.18
C GLN A 63 -12.45 21.15 -11.35
N SER A 64 -11.22 21.03 -10.87
CA SER A 64 -10.44 22.12 -10.28
C SER A 64 -9.20 22.32 -11.13
N SER A 65 -9.07 23.46 -11.79
CA SER A 65 -7.99 23.77 -12.75
C SER A 65 -6.59 23.96 -12.12
N SER A 66 -6.38 23.48 -10.89
CA SER A 66 -5.08 23.25 -10.26
C SER A 66 -4.84 21.79 -9.85
N ASN A 67 -5.76 20.86 -10.15
CA ASN A 67 -5.71 19.44 -9.71
C ASN A 67 -5.27 18.42 -10.77
N VAL A 68 -5.20 18.79 -12.05
CA VAL A 68 -4.94 17.81 -13.12
C VAL A 68 -3.55 17.17 -12.96
N ALA A 69 -2.51 18.00 -12.78
CA ALA A 69 -1.15 17.51 -12.60
C ALA A 69 -1.01 16.59 -11.37
N PHE A 70 -1.67 16.93 -10.26
CA PHE A 70 -1.72 16.06 -9.07
C PHE A 70 -2.41 14.73 -9.36
N GLY A 71 -3.55 14.75 -10.06
CA GLY A 71 -4.27 13.55 -10.44
C GLY A 71 -3.48 12.65 -11.39
N GLN A 72 -2.72 13.25 -12.32
CA GLN A 72 -1.80 12.54 -13.22
C GLN A 72 -0.62 11.93 -12.46
N ALA A 73 0.00 12.67 -11.53
CA ALA A 73 1.07 12.14 -10.69
C ALA A 73 0.61 10.95 -9.85
N ILE A 74 -0.60 11.01 -9.27
CA ILE A 74 -1.19 9.90 -8.52
C ILE A 74 -1.46 8.69 -9.42
N TYR A 75 -1.97 8.91 -10.64
CA TYR A 75 -2.23 7.83 -11.61
C TYR A 75 -0.93 7.09 -11.96
N ALA A 76 0.08 7.86 -12.35
CA ALA A 76 1.35 7.33 -12.76
C ALA A 76 2.08 6.64 -11.59
N ALA A 77 1.96 7.16 -10.37
CA ALA A 77 2.46 6.51 -9.16
C ALA A 77 1.78 5.16 -8.89
N GLY A 78 0.45 5.10 -9.02
CA GLY A 78 -0.36 3.89 -8.89
C GLY A 78 0.05 2.80 -9.88
N GLU A 79 0.06 3.13 -11.17
CA GLU A 79 0.43 2.21 -12.25
C GLU A 79 1.88 1.70 -12.11
N ALA A 80 2.84 2.59 -11.84
CA ALA A 80 4.24 2.22 -11.69
C ALA A 80 4.45 1.29 -10.48
N THR A 81 3.82 1.61 -9.36
CA THR A 81 3.93 0.78 -8.16
C THR A 81 3.24 -0.58 -8.36
N TYR A 82 2.06 -0.60 -8.97
CA TYR A 82 1.31 -1.82 -9.26
C TYR A 82 2.15 -2.84 -10.02
N LYS A 83 2.87 -2.40 -11.07
CA LYS A 83 3.71 -3.26 -11.90
C LYS A 83 4.82 -3.97 -11.13
N GLN A 84 5.37 -3.35 -10.09
CA GLN A 84 6.39 -3.99 -9.26
C GLN A 84 5.81 -4.92 -8.20
N VAL A 85 4.68 -4.55 -7.60
CA VAL A 85 4.11 -5.31 -6.47
C VAL A 85 3.21 -6.47 -6.91
N LYS A 86 2.73 -6.50 -8.16
CA LYS A 86 1.81 -7.55 -8.66
C LYS A 86 2.37 -8.97 -8.62
N ALA A 87 3.69 -9.11 -8.55
CA ALA A 87 4.37 -10.40 -8.44
C ALA A 87 4.53 -10.88 -6.99
N ILE A 88 4.23 -10.02 -6.00
CA ILE A 88 4.28 -10.38 -4.58
C ILE A 88 3.09 -11.29 -4.26
N SER A 89 3.37 -12.55 -3.93
CA SER A 89 2.34 -13.55 -3.61
C SER A 89 1.66 -13.30 -2.27
N ASN A 90 2.37 -12.73 -1.30
CA ASN A 90 1.80 -12.37 0.00
C ASN A 90 0.95 -11.09 -0.12
N TRP A 91 -0.36 -11.24 0.03
CA TRP A 91 -1.31 -10.14 -0.14
C TRP A 91 -1.08 -8.95 0.79
N ASN A 92 -0.79 -9.19 2.08
CA ASN A 92 -0.54 -8.11 3.02
C ASN A 92 0.76 -7.37 2.70
N LYS A 93 1.80 -8.11 2.28
CA LYS A 93 3.05 -7.50 1.82
C LYS A 93 2.82 -6.68 0.55
N ALA A 94 2.07 -7.20 -0.43
CA ALA A 94 1.76 -6.48 -1.66
C ALA A 94 1.05 -5.15 -1.38
N ARG A 95 0.04 -5.17 -0.49
CA ARG A 95 -0.68 -3.98 -0.04
C ARG A 95 0.23 -2.97 0.65
N GLU A 96 1.05 -3.43 1.60
CA GLU A 96 1.99 -2.57 2.32
C GLU A 96 3.00 -1.91 1.37
N GLN A 97 3.58 -2.69 0.46
CA GLN A 97 4.53 -2.16 -0.53
C GLN A 97 3.83 -1.21 -1.50
N PHE A 98 2.59 -1.51 -1.91
CA PHE A 98 1.81 -0.65 -2.77
C PHE A 98 1.63 0.74 -2.17
N VAL A 99 1.06 0.86 -0.96
CA VAL A 99 0.83 2.19 -0.36
C VAL A 99 2.13 2.95 -0.07
N LYS A 100 3.20 2.23 0.33
CA LYS A 100 4.54 2.81 0.55
C LYS A 100 5.16 3.35 -0.73
N GLY A 101 5.02 2.60 -1.82
CA GLY A 101 5.55 2.94 -3.15
C GLY A 101 4.79 4.11 -3.77
N VAL A 102 3.45 4.03 -3.80
CA VAL A 102 2.61 5.08 -4.39
C VAL A 102 2.88 6.42 -3.72
N THR A 103 2.82 6.48 -2.38
CA THR A 103 3.09 7.74 -1.65
C THR A 103 4.53 8.23 -1.80
N GLN A 104 5.51 7.33 -1.98
CA GLN A 104 6.89 7.74 -2.24
C GLN A 104 6.99 8.43 -3.60
N ILE A 105 6.46 7.82 -4.66
CA ILE A 105 6.47 8.39 -6.00
C ILE A 105 5.67 9.69 -6.04
N MET A 106 4.52 9.74 -5.37
CA MET A 106 3.73 10.97 -5.22
C MET A 106 4.58 12.11 -4.65
N MET A 107 5.39 11.86 -3.62
CA MET A 107 6.25 12.89 -3.04
C MET A 107 7.46 13.21 -3.93
N ASP A 108 8.08 12.21 -4.55
CA ASP A 108 9.22 12.37 -5.47
C ASP A 108 8.83 13.21 -6.71
N HIS A 109 7.59 13.05 -7.18
CA HIS A 109 7.04 13.72 -8.37
C HIS A 109 5.92 14.72 -8.04
N ASN A 110 5.96 15.32 -6.85
CA ASN A 110 4.97 16.30 -6.43
C ASN A 110 4.99 17.53 -7.36
N PRO A 111 3.90 17.85 -8.09
CA PRO A 111 3.86 18.96 -9.04
C PRO A 111 4.04 20.34 -8.40
N ASP A 112 3.60 20.52 -7.15
CA ASP A 112 3.80 21.75 -6.39
C ASP A 112 4.05 21.43 -4.91
N PRO A 113 5.31 21.17 -4.54
CA PRO A 113 5.67 20.84 -3.17
C PRO A 113 5.39 21.98 -2.18
N LYS A 114 5.28 23.24 -2.61
CA LYS A 114 5.02 24.34 -1.67
C LYS A 114 3.57 24.35 -1.21
N THR A 115 2.66 23.98 -2.12
CA THR A 115 1.22 23.91 -1.87
C THR A 115 0.82 22.57 -1.26
N ALA A 116 1.20 21.47 -1.90
CA ALA A 116 0.93 20.11 -1.48
C ALA A 116 2.11 19.58 -0.64
N VAL A 117 1.95 19.49 0.68
CA VAL A 117 3.08 19.18 1.57
C VAL A 117 3.10 17.73 2.07
N ALA A 118 1.99 17.01 1.90
CA ALA A 118 1.87 15.60 2.22
C ALA A 118 1.18 14.81 1.10
N ALA A 119 1.54 13.55 0.96
CA ALA A 119 0.87 12.53 0.16
C ALA A 119 0.28 11.50 1.12
N ILE A 120 -0.98 11.11 0.89
CA ILE A 120 -1.75 10.20 1.73
C ILE A 120 -2.40 9.18 0.79
N CYS A 121 -2.31 7.89 1.13
CA CYS A 121 -3.09 6.82 0.52
C CYS A 121 -3.77 6.00 1.61
N TYR A 122 -5.09 5.84 1.55
CA TYR A 122 -5.86 5.14 2.56
C TYR A 122 -7.05 4.36 1.97
N ASN A 123 -7.29 3.14 2.44
CA ASN A 123 -8.41 2.31 1.95
C ASN A 123 -9.60 2.17 2.93
N LYS A 124 -9.68 3.03 3.95
CA LYS A 124 -10.85 3.07 4.85
C LYS A 124 -11.41 4.47 4.94
N LYS A 125 -12.39 4.66 5.83
CA LYS A 125 -13.04 5.96 6.05
C LYS A 125 -12.08 6.92 6.75
N TYR A 126 -12.09 8.17 6.31
CA TYR A 126 -11.30 9.23 6.92
C TYR A 126 -12.10 10.53 6.98
N GLY A 127 -11.64 11.46 7.80
CA GLY A 127 -12.07 12.85 7.77
C GLY A 127 -10.94 13.76 7.29
N ILE A 128 -11.31 14.89 6.69
CA ILE A 128 -10.40 15.97 6.30
C ILE A 128 -10.91 17.29 6.88
N LYS A 129 -10.03 18.10 7.47
CA LYS A 129 -10.41 19.40 8.05
C LYS A 129 -10.93 20.37 7.00
N ASP A 130 -10.20 20.51 5.90
CA ASP A 130 -10.60 21.32 4.76
C ASP A 130 -10.50 20.51 3.46
N PRO A 131 -11.64 19.94 2.98
CA PRO A 131 -11.69 19.21 1.72
C PRO A 131 -11.35 20.05 0.48
N LYS A 132 -11.29 21.38 0.58
CA LYS A 132 -10.85 22.23 -0.53
C LYS A 132 -9.33 22.35 -0.59
N ASN A 133 -8.62 21.95 0.47
CA ASN A 133 -7.17 21.98 0.59
C ASN A 133 -6.55 20.58 0.51
N ILE A 134 -7.15 19.73 -0.35
CA ILE A 134 -6.57 18.48 -0.84
C ILE A 134 -6.51 18.52 -2.36
N TYR A 135 -5.55 17.80 -2.93
CA TYR A 135 -5.26 17.87 -4.36
C TYR A 135 -5.19 16.48 -4.98
N GLY A 136 -5.74 16.37 -6.18
CA GLY A 136 -5.65 15.15 -7.00
C GLY A 136 -6.36 13.92 -6.44
N LEU A 137 -7.32 14.05 -5.51
CA LEU A 137 -8.03 12.91 -4.90
C LEU A 137 -8.53 11.91 -5.94
N ARG A 138 -8.00 10.68 -5.85
CA ARG A 138 -8.33 9.57 -6.75
C ARG A 138 -8.23 8.23 -6.03
N SER A 139 -9.03 7.28 -6.49
CA SER A 139 -8.97 5.88 -6.07
C SER A 139 -8.00 5.11 -6.97
N GLU A 140 -6.99 4.48 -6.34
CA GLU A 140 -5.98 3.64 -6.98
C GLU A 140 -6.23 2.17 -6.65
N ASP A 141 -6.43 1.36 -7.69
CA ASP A 141 -6.77 -0.06 -7.56
C ASP A 141 -5.50 -0.93 -7.40
N LEU A 142 -5.50 -1.80 -6.39
CA LEU A 142 -4.59 -2.93 -6.29
C LEU A 142 -5.37 -4.23 -6.50
N SER A 143 -5.14 -4.87 -7.65
CA SER A 143 -5.79 -6.14 -8.01
C SER A 143 -4.76 -7.21 -8.35
N ILE A 144 -4.65 -8.22 -7.48
CA ILE A 144 -3.78 -9.40 -7.64
C ILE A 144 -4.68 -10.61 -7.41
N TRP A 145 -4.98 -11.37 -8.48
CA TRP A 145 -5.93 -12.49 -8.40
C TRP A 145 -5.56 -13.43 -7.23
N PRO A 146 -6.51 -13.79 -6.35
CA PRO A 146 -7.95 -13.52 -6.40
C PRO A 146 -8.42 -12.27 -5.60
N ALA A 147 -7.50 -11.47 -5.07
CA ALA A 147 -7.80 -10.34 -4.18
C ALA A 147 -7.82 -8.98 -4.90
N LYS A 148 -8.65 -8.07 -4.39
CA LYS A 148 -8.71 -6.67 -4.83
C LYS A 148 -8.93 -5.75 -3.63
N THR A 149 -8.32 -4.58 -3.65
CA THR A 149 -8.64 -3.42 -2.80
C THR A 149 -8.39 -2.16 -3.61
N ASP A 150 -8.96 -1.05 -3.18
CA ASP A 150 -8.67 0.29 -3.69
C ASP A 150 -8.16 1.19 -2.57
N TYR A 151 -7.45 2.26 -2.91
CA TYR A 151 -6.93 3.26 -1.97
C TYR A 151 -7.29 4.65 -2.45
N ASP A 152 -7.91 5.46 -1.60
CA ASP A 152 -8.01 6.89 -1.84
C ASP A 152 -6.65 7.53 -1.62
N CYS A 153 -6.05 7.99 -2.71
CA CYS A 153 -4.78 8.69 -2.75
C CYS A 153 -4.99 10.16 -3.09
N PHE A 154 -4.37 11.05 -2.32
CA PHE A 154 -4.44 12.50 -2.50
C PHE A 154 -3.23 13.19 -1.89
N TYR A 155 -3.00 14.44 -2.30
CA TYR A 155 -2.11 15.34 -1.60
C TYR A 155 -2.87 16.21 -0.60
N MET A 156 -2.22 16.59 0.49
CA MET A 156 -2.77 17.49 1.50
C MET A 156 -1.90 18.74 1.64
N GLY A 157 -2.55 19.91 1.67
CA GLY A 157 -1.89 21.20 1.86
C GLY A 157 -1.64 21.57 3.32
N ARG A 158 -0.88 22.65 3.53
CA ARG A 158 -0.62 23.21 4.87
C ARG A 158 -1.89 23.74 5.53
N GLY A 159 -1.95 23.70 6.86
CA GLY A 159 -3.09 24.11 7.69
C GLY A 159 -4.26 23.12 7.72
N ASN A 160 -4.09 21.93 7.12
CA ASN A 160 -5.10 20.89 6.99
C ASN A 160 -4.85 19.73 7.98
N ALA A 161 -5.86 18.89 8.18
CA ALA A 161 -5.72 17.71 9.02
C ALA A 161 -6.42 16.51 8.38
N PHE A 162 -5.87 15.33 8.63
CA PHE A 162 -6.40 14.04 8.23
C PHE A 162 -6.63 13.19 9.48
N TRP A 163 -7.85 12.65 9.60
CA TRP A 163 -8.27 11.78 10.70
C TRP A 163 -8.61 10.41 10.15
N SER A 164 -7.81 9.39 10.48
CA SER A 164 -8.11 8.01 10.06
C SER A 164 -9.23 7.42 10.93
N GLN A 165 -10.22 6.76 10.33
CA GLN A 165 -11.25 6.02 11.07
C GLN A 165 -11.00 4.51 10.95
N GLY A 166 -10.56 3.93 12.07
CA GLY A 166 -10.22 2.51 12.17
C GLY A 166 -8.70 2.28 12.16
N ASP A 167 -8.30 1.03 11.96
CA ASP A 167 -6.88 0.65 12.00
C ASP A 167 -6.07 1.30 10.86
N GLY A 168 -5.14 2.19 11.25
CA GLY A 168 -4.16 2.87 10.40
C GLY A 168 -2.87 2.09 10.16
N GLY A 169 -2.84 0.77 10.40
CA GLY A 169 -1.70 -0.07 10.09
C GLY A 169 -1.18 0.10 8.66
N SER A 170 0.11 -0.21 8.45
CA SER A 170 0.86 0.08 7.21
C SER A 170 0.29 -0.58 5.95
N ILE A 171 -0.64 -1.53 6.09
CA ILE A 171 -1.37 -2.15 4.97
C ILE A 171 -2.54 -1.28 4.46
N ASN A 172 -3.08 -0.41 5.31
CA ASN A 172 -4.26 0.40 5.02
C ASN A 172 -3.87 1.83 4.72
N LEU A 173 -3.00 2.41 5.56
CA LEU A 173 -2.59 3.81 5.51
C LEU A 173 -1.09 3.91 5.27
N TRP A 174 -0.72 4.77 4.34
CA TRP A 174 0.62 5.34 4.35
C TRP A 174 0.56 6.82 4.06
N THR A 175 1.43 7.57 4.72
CA THR A 175 1.55 9.01 4.58
C THR A 175 3.01 9.38 4.45
N ARG A 176 3.34 10.30 3.56
CA ARG A 176 4.66 10.91 3.45
C ARG A 176 4.50 12.41 3.34
N TRP A 177 5.44 13.16 3.90
CA TRP A 177 5.37 14.62 3.88
C TRP A 177 6.77 15.23 3.89
N GLN A 178 6.85 16.50 3.52
CA GLN A 178 8.09 17.26 3.56
C GLN A 178 8.56 17.47 5.00
N GLY A 179 9.88 17.50 5.21
CA GLY A 179 10.47 17.69 6.54
C GLY A 179 9.85 18.86 7.31
N GLY A 180 9.29 18.57 8.49
CA GLY A 180 8.67 19.56 9.36
C GLY A 180 7.33 20.13 8.89
N ALA A 181 6.78 19.68 7.75
CA ALA A 181 5.50 20.19 7.25
C ALA A 181 4.30 19.64 8.02
N CYS A 182 4.41 18.42 8.55
CA CYS A 182 3.32 17.74 9.23
C CYS A 182 3.79 17.01 10.48
N ARG A 183 2.85 16.71 11.38
CA ARG A 183 3.05 15.94 12.59
C ARG A 183 1.84 15.09 12.93
N PHE A 184 2.09 13.91 13.49
CA PHE A 184 1.05 13.12 14.13
C PHE A 184 0.77 13.64 15.54
N ASP A 185 -0.49 13.57 15.96
CA ASP A 185 -0.86 13.71 17.36
C ASP A 185 -0.93 12.35 18.08
N LYS A 186 -1.44 12.35 19.31
CA LYS A 186 -1.59 11.14 20.13
C LYS A 186 -2.70 10.21 19.65
N SER A 187 -3.62 10.72 18.84
CA SER A 187 -4.74 9.98 18.24
C SER A 187 -4.39 9.42 16.85
N SER A 188 -3.13 9.57 16.41
CA SER A 188 -2.67 9.21 15.06
C SER A 188 -3.32 10.05 13.95
N ASP A 189 -3.72 11.27 14.28
CA ASP A 189 -4.23 12.24 13.33
C ASP A 189 -3.07 13.05 12.75
N LEU A 190 -3.04 13.21 11.42
CA LEU A 190 -1.98 13.93 10.74
C LEU A 190 -2.37 15.39 10.57
N TYR A 191 -1.57 16.29 11.13
CA TYR A 191 -1.73 17.74 10.97
C TYR A 191 -0.60 18.31 10.12
N CYS A 192 -0.96 19.02 9.07
CA CYS A 192 -0.11 19.88 8.27
C CYS A 192 -0.62 21.34 8.39
#